data_AF-A0AA38PDH6-F1
#
_entry.id   AF-A0AA38PDH6-F1
#
_cell.length_a   1.000
_cell.length_b   1.000
_cell.length_c   1.000
_cell.angle_alpha   90.00
_cell.angle_beta   90.00
_cell.angle_gamma   90.00
#
_symmetry.space_group_name_H-M   'P 1'
#
loop_
_entity.id
_entity.type
_entity.pdbx_description
1 polymer ?
#
loop_
_entity_poly.entity_id
_entity_poly.type
_entity_poly.pdbx_seq_one_letter_code
_entity_poly.pdbx_strand_id
1 'polypeptide(L)'
;MPLHLKRTFSQSAISPNQDDEDHARYTRMRILSKDGAYEDEVQILRARNVKLQARVSELEYPPNCDGTHEDEVQILRARNVELQARVSELEDDMNLILNVEMDDVVKLKEDVQGYYRRYRRAQTKVVELEEVISKYEGGDRHTEYISGNTSKQDASQSELEKLETHFSKANSVTLSLGLTQTGNDATSQSTSPASVIDTVDKNATAFDKRIDNDTTFTNDSSAQSIFVSPSIPASDIITDDKQNADDSHKRFEYPEDGPDSGWFFDAFHYLNADLGPQYNALIRLWVAFERKSSFDTPHKLAGLAAAKSPTVLSFWRKNRRRPLPKVDESGLCIPEFVAELWAWWATLQPQWRTVDNDGKPLPFEDFGDDMASLNKHGKNGWLCLLVCVKWWGNGLQTLLDNEQVAQTKDWLVLVADMTKMLQRLVAQNGT
;
A
#
# COMPACT_ATOMS: atom_id res chain seq x y z
N MET A 1 -12.59 -2.69 -48.45
CA MET A 1 -11.14 -2.41 -48.47
C MET A 1 -10.80 -1.42 -47.35
N PRO A 2 -10.09 -1.83 -46.29
CA PRO A 2 -9.58 -0.90 -45.29
C PRO A 2 -8.08 -0.64 -45.52
N LEU A 3 -7.72 0.65 -45.60
CA LEU A 3 -6.34 1.12 -45.73
C LEU A 3 -5.65 1.06 -44.36
N HIS A 4 -4.72 0.13 -44.19
CA HIS A 4 -3.81 0.10 -43.05
C HIS A 4 -2.69 1.14 -43.23
N LEU A 5 -2.78 2.25 -42.49
CA LEU A 5 -1.64 3.15 -42.29
C LEU A 5 -0.61 2.49 -41.37
N LYS A 6 0.47 1.97 -41.97
CA LYS A 6 1.68 1.56 -41.26
C LYS A 6 2.41 2.81 -40.79
N ARG A 7 2.40 3.05 -39.48
CA ARG A 7 3.23 4.06 -38.81
C ARG A 7 4.66 3.51 -38.76
N THR A 8 5.53 4.00 -39.64
CA THR A 8 6.97 3.70 -39.62
C THR A 8 7.61 4.49 -38.48
N PHE A 9 7.97 3.80 -37.40
CA PHE A 9 8.90 4.33 -36.41
C PHE A 9 10.30 4.30 -37.04
N SER A 10 10.89 5.47 -37.27
CA SER A 10 12.31 5.59 -37.59
C SER A 10 13.12 5.23 -36.35
N GLN A 11 13.61 3.99 -36.28
CA GLN A 11 14.73 3.65 -35.39
C GLN A 11 15.95 4.42 -35.90
N SER A 12 16.35 5.45 -35.16
CA SER A 12 17.69 6.00 -35.28
C SER A 12 18.68 4.86 -35.07
N ALA A 13 19.54 4.62 -36.06
CA ALA A 13 20.57 3.58 -36.00
C ALA A 13 21.50 3.88 -34.83
N ILE A 14 21.33 3.14 -33.72
CA ILE A 14 22.25 3.13 -32.59
C ILE A 14 23.53 2.47 -33.11
N SER A 15 24.66 3.17 -32.94
CA SER A 15 25.97 2.69 -33.36
C SER A 15 26.30 1.41 -32.56
N PRO A 16 26.68 0.30 -33.21
CA PRO A 16 26.97 -0.97 -32.53
C PRO A 16 28.04 -0.88 -31.44
N ASN A 17 28.89 0.16 -31.47
CA ASN A 17 29.94 0.37 -30.47
C ASN A 17 29.46 1.11 -29.21
N GLN A 18 28.30 1.76 -29.25
CA GLN A 18 27.79 2.54 -28.12
C GLN A 18 27.22 1.62 -27.03
N ASP A 19 26.51 0.55 -27.44
CA ASP A 19 25.93 -0.43 -26.53
C ASP A 19 27.02 -1.21 -25.75
N ASP A 20 28.18 -1.46 -26.38
CA ASP A 20 29.30 -2.14 -25.73
C ASP A 20 30.00 -1.25 -24.68
N GLU A 21 30.11 0.05 -24.93
CA GLU A 21 30.71 1.01 -24.00
C GLU A 21 29.79 1.30 -22.81
N ASP A 22 28.48 1.47 -23.07
CA ASP A 22 27.47 1.64 -22.02
C ASP A 22 27.33 0.36 -21.17
N HIS A 23 27.40 -0.83 -21.77
CA HIS A 23 27.37 -2.10 -21.04
C HIS A 23 28.65 -2.33 -20.22
N ALA A 24 29.83 -1.99 -20.75
CA ALA A 24 31.08 -2.06 -20.01
C ALA A 24 31.11 -1.07 -18.83
N ARG A 25 30.60 0.15 -19.03
CA ARG A 25 30.45 1.17 -17.98
C ARG A 25 29.48 0.69 -16.90
N TYR A 26 28.29 0.19 -17.28
CA TYR A 26 27.31 -0.39 -16.36
C TYR A 26 27.88 -1.57 -15.58
N THR A 27 28.60 -2.49 -16.23
CA THR A 27 29.18 -3.68 -15.58
C THR A 27 30.27 -3.31 -14.59
N ARG A 28 31.17 -2.39 -14.96
CA ARG A 28 32.23 -1.90 -14.07
C ARG A 28 31.63 -1.21 -12.84
N MET A 29 30.57 -0.43 -13.03
CA MET A 29 29.87 0.26 -11.96
C MET A 29 29.09 -0.67 -11.03
N ARG A 30 28.40 -1.68 -11.59
CA ARG A 30 27.66 -2.68 -10.80
C ARG A 30 28.57 -3.50 -9.89
N ILE A 31 29.80 -3.76 -10.34
CA ILE A 31 30.83 -4.41 -9.51
C ILE A 31 31.22 -3.50 -8.33
N LEU A 32 31.36 -2.19 -8.56
CA LEU A 32 31.72 -1.24 -7.51
C LEU A 32 30.57 -0.95 -6.51
N SER A 33 29.31 -1.02 -6.97
CA SER A 33 28.12 -0.80 -6.13
C SER A 33 27.89 -1.93 -5.12
N LYS A 34 28.16 -3.19 -5.50
CA LYS A 34 27.89 -4.36 -4.64
C LYS A 34 28.64 -4.37 -3.30
N ASP A 35 29.79 -3.71 -3.22
CA ASP A 35 30.66 -3.74 -2.04
C ASP A 35 30.63 -2.42 -1.26
N GLY A 36 29.78 -1.44 -1.63
CA GLY A 36 29.77 -0.11 -1.04
C GLY A 36 30.98 0.77 -1.39
N ALA A 37 31.94 0.23 -2.16
CA ALA A 37 33.19 0.90 -2.54
C ALA A 37 32.97 2.21 -3.32
N TYR A 38 31.81 2.35 -3.99
CA TYR A 38 31.48 3.56 -4.74
C TYR A 38 31.12 4.75 -3.84
N GLU A 39 30.34 4.50 -2.79
CA GLU A 39 30.01 5.54 -1.79
C GLU A 39 31.30 5.97 -1.08
N ASP A 40 32.16 5.02 -0.74
CA ASP A 40 33.48 5.31 -0.15
C ASP A 40 34.35 6.16 -1.08
N GLU A 41 34.38 5.88 -2.40
CA GLU A 41 35.15 6.67 -3.36
C GLU A 41 34.61 8.11 -3.46
N VAL A 42 33.29 8.29 -3.54
CA VAL A 42 32.66 9.63 -3.55
C VAL A 42 32.99 10.40 -2.26
N GLN A 43 32.91 9.74 -1.09
CA GLN A 43 33.25 10.36 0.19
C GLN A 43 34.74 10.74 0.26
N ILE A 44 35.64 9.87 -0.22
CA ILE A 44 37.08 10.15 -0.30
C ILE A 44 37.36 11.36 -1.20
N LEU A 45 36.70 11.45 -2.37
CA LEU A 45 36.86 12.56 -3.31
C LEU A 45 36.32 13.87 -2.73
N ARG A 46 35.15 13.85 -2.08
CA ARG A 46 34.60 15.01 -1.35
C ARG A 46 35.54 15.50 -0.26
N ALA A 47 36.06 14.58 0.57
CA ALA A 47 37.03 14.92 1.61
C ALA A 47 38.33 15.51 1.04
N ARG A 48 38.81 15.00 -0.10
CA ARG A 48 39.98 15.54 -0.80
C ARG A 48 39.73 16.94 -1.34
N ASN A 49 38.54 17.20 -1.87
CA ASN A 49 38.15 18.51 -2.37
C ASN A 49 38.13 19.56 -1.24
N VAL A 50 37.52 19.23 -0.09
CA VAL A 50 37.51 20.11 1.10
C VAL A 50 38.94 20.48 1.54
N LYS A 51 39.85 19.50 1.59
CA LYS A 51 41.26 19.76 1.93
C LYS A 51 41.96 20.68 0.92
N LEU A 52 41.66 20.54 -0.37
CA LEU A 52 42.22 21.41 -1.40
C LEU A 52 41.65 22.83 -1.32
N GLN A 53 40.35 22.98 -1.07
CA GLN A 53 39.73 24.29 -0.87
C GLN A 53 40.36 25.02 0.31
N ALA A 54 40.55 24.34 1.45
CA ALA A 54 41.21 24.92 2.61
C ALA A 54 42.63 25.42 2.28
N ARG A 55 43.42 24.63 1.55
CA ARG A 55 44.78 25.01 1.14
C ARG A 55 44.80 26.18 0.15
N VAL A 56 43.84 26.26 -0.77
CA VAL A 56 43.69 27.42 -1.67
C VAL A 56 43.36 28.67 -0.86
N SER A 57 42.47 28.59 0.13
CA SER A 57 42.13 29.72 1.01
C SER A 57 43.30 30.18 1.87
N GLU A 58 44.14 29.27 2.37
CA GLU A 58 45.38 29.62 3.10
C GLU A 58 46.37 30.37 2.21
N LEU A 59 46.49 29.98 0.94
CA LEU A 59 47.41 30.58 -0.03
C LEU A 59 46.90 31.87 -0.68
N GLU A 60 45.62 32.20 -0.59
CA GLU A 60 45.05 33.46 -1.10
C GLU A 60 45.32 34.68 -0.20
N TYR A 61 45.70 34.46 1.06
CA TYR A 61 45.99 35.54 2.03
C TYR A 61 47.41 35.52 2.64
N PRO A 62 48.51 35.39 1.88
CA PRO A 62 49.83 35.56 2.46
C PRO A 62 50.20 37.05 2.53
N PRO A 63 50.63 37.56 3.69
CA PRO A 63 51.20 38.89 3.76
C PRO A 63 52.59 38.86 3.10
N ASN A 64 52.66 39.34 1.85
CA ASN A 64 53.89 39.68 1.13
C ASN A 64 54.67 38.47 0.57
N CYS A 65 54.34 38.02 -0.65
CA CYS A 65 55.04 36.91 -1.30
C CYS A 65 55.40 37.22 -2.76
N ASP A 66 56.57 36.71 -3.17
CA ASP A 66 57.05 36.75 -4.55
C ASP A 66 56.16 35.91 -5.49
N GLY A 67 56.20 36.18 -6.79
CA GLY A 67 55.27 35.64 -7.78
C GLY A 67 55.26 34.11 -7.96
N THR A 68 56.06 33.34 -7.21
CA THR A 68 56.06 31.87 -7.29
C THR A 68 54.82 31.22 -6.68
N HIS A 69 54.11 31.91 -5.78
CA HIS A 69 52.89 31.39 -5.15
C HIS A 69 51.66 31.42 -6.07
N GLU A 70 51.62 32.33 -7.04
CA GLU A 70 50.49 32.47 -7.97
C GLU A 70 50.35 31.21 -8.87
N ASP A 71 51.48 30.65 -9.32
CA ASP A 71 51.50 29.43 -10.12
C ASP A 71 50.99 28.21 -9.33
N GLU A 72 51.34 28.09 -8.04
CA GLU A 72 50.84 26.99 -7.19
C GLU A 72 49.33 27.11 -6.96
N VAL A 73 48.82 28.32 -6.72
CA VAL A 73 47.38 28.57 -6.56
C VAL A 73 46.63 28.23 -7.84
N GLN A 74 47.15 28.59 -9.01
CA GLN A 74 46.52 28.25 -10.29
C GLN A 74 46.49 26.73 -10.53
N ILE A 75 47.56 26.00 -10.22
CA ILE A 75 47.59 24.53 -10.32
C ILE A 75 46.55 23.90 -9.38
N LEU A 76 46.44 24.38 -8.13
CA LEU A 76 45.48 23.87 -7.16
C LEU A 76 44.03 24.16 -7.58
N ARG A 77 43.74 25.35 -8.12
CA ARG A 77 42.42 25.69 -8.68
C ARG A 77 42.06 24.78 -9.85
N ALA A 78 42.98 24.57 -10.80
CA ALA A 78 42.75 23.66 -11.93
C ALA A 78 42.45 22.23 -11.46
N ARG A 79 43.21 21.73 -10.48
CA ARG A 79 42.97 20.40 -9.90
C ARG A 79 41.65 20.31 -9.15
N ASN A 80 41.21 21.39 -8.51
CA ASN A 80 39.91 21.42 -7.84
C ASN A 80 38.77 21.31 -8.86
N VAL A 81 38.84 22.06 -9.96
CA VAL A 81 37.87 21.99 -11.06
C VAL A 81 37.80 20.58 -11.65
N GLU A 82 38.95 19.92 -11.87
CA GLU A 82 38.99 18.54 -12.34
C GLU A 82 38.31 17.57 -11.36
N LEU A 83 38.57 17.71 -10.05
CA LEU A 83 37.92 16.88 -9.04
C LEU A 83 36.41 17.14 -8.92
N GLN A 84 35.98 18.39 -9.06
CA GLN A 84 34.54 18.73 -9.08
C GLN A 84 33.85 18.10 -10.29
N ALA A 85 34.47 18.18 -11.47
CA ALA A 85 33.95 17.54 -12.67
C ALA A 85 33.84 16.01 -12.49
N ARG A 86 34.85 15.38 -11.88
CA ARG A 86 34.83 13.94 -11.63
C ARG A 86 33.73 13.55 -10.63
N VAL A 87 33.54 14.31 -9.55
CA VAL A 87 32.46 14.05 -8.58
C VAL A 87 31.10 14.16 -9.27
N SER A 88 30.87 15.19 -10.09
CA SER A 88 29.62 15.35 -10.84
C SER A 88 29.34 14.16 -11.77
N GLU A 89 30.36 13.67 -12.49
CA GLU A 89 30.23 12.52 -13.38
C GLU A 89 29.84 11.24 -12.61
N LEU A 90 30.45 10.99 -11.44
CA LEU A 90 30.12 9.83 -10.61
C LEU A 90 28.70 9.93 -10.03
N GLU A 91 28.26 11.14 -9.65
CA GLU A 91 26.89 11.38 -9.17
C GLU A 91 25.84 11.13 -10.27
N ASP A 92 26.11 11.57 -11.50
CA ASP A 92 25.26 11.30 -12.67
C ASP A 92 25.20 9.80 -12.99
N ASP A 93 26.35 9.11 -12.98
CA ASP A 93 26.43 7.66 -13.20
C ASP A 93 25.67 6.88 -12.10
N MET A 94 25.74 7.31 -10.84
CA MET A 94 25.00 6.70 -9.73
C MET A 94 23.49 6.88 -9.89
N ASN A 95 23.04 8.07 -10.27
CA ASN A 95 21.63 8.33 -10.55
C ASN A 95 21.12 7.49 -11.72
N LEU A 96 21.93 7.29 -12.76
CA LEU A 96 21.60 6.43 -13.90
C LEU A 96 21.38 4.97 -13.45
N ILE A 97 22.25 4.45 -12.57
CA ILE A 97 22.13 3.08 -12.06
C ILE A 97 20.89 2.90 -11.20
N LEU A 98 20.64 3.82 -10.28
CA LEU A 98 19.45 3.76 -9.43
C LEU A 98 18.17 3.74 -10.28
N ASN A 99 18.13 4.49 -11.37
CA ASN A 99 17.00 4.48 -12.29
C ASN A 99 16.88 3.14 -13.06
N VAL A 100 17.99 2.60 -13.58
CA VAL A 100 17.97 1.32 -14.30
C VAL A 100 17.60 0.15 -13.39
N GLU A 101 18.15 0.09 -12.17
CA GLU A 101 17.79 -0.95 -11.20
C GLU A 101 16.34 -0.82 -10.75
N MET A 102 15.81 0.41 -10.63
CA MET A 102 14.40 0.63 -10.33
C MET A 102 13.49 0.12 -11.44
N ASP A 103 13.85 0.34 -12.71
CA ASP A 103 13.09 -0.19 -13.86
C ASP A 103 13.07 -1.73 -13.86
N ASP A 104 14.20 -2.37 -13.56
CA ASP A 104 14.28 -3.83 -13.41
C ASP A 104 13.41 -4.33 -12.25
N VAL A 105 13.38 -3.61 -11.11
CA VAL A 105 12.53 -3.94 -9.96
C VAL A 105 11.05 -3.76 -10.30
N VAL A 106 10.68 -2.69 -11.01
CA VAL A 106 9.30 -2.47 -11.47
C VAL A 106 8.89 -3.57 -12.43
N LYS A 107 9.74 -3.92 -13.40
CA LYS A 107 9.48 -5.02 -14.34
C LYS A 107 9.34 -6.37 -13.63
N LEU A 108 10.20 -6.65 -12.66
CA LEU A 108 10.11 -7.86 -11.84
C LEU A 108 8.80 -7.88 -11.04
N LYS A 109 8.37 -6.75 -10.47
CA LYS A 109 7.08 -6.61 -9.78
C LYS A 109 5.92 -6.90 -10.72
N GLU A 110 5.92 -6.38 -11.94
CA GLU A 110 4.91 -6.67 -12.95
C GLU A 110 4.87 -8.15 -13.34
N ASP A 111 6.04 -8.77 -13.52
CA ASP A 111 6.17 -10.19 -13.85
C ASP A 111 5.64 -11.08 -12.71
N VAL A 112 5.99 -10.78 -11.46
CA VAL A 112 5.49 -11.48 -10.26
C VAL A 112 3.97 -11.33 -10.14
N GLN A 113 3.43 -10.13 -10.33
CA GLN A 113 1.98 -9.93 -10.37
C GLN A 113 1.31 -10.68 -11.54
N GLY A 114 1.98 -10.74 -12.70
CA GLY A 114 1.56 -11.54 -13.85
C GLY A 114 1.53 -13.04 -13.55
N TYR A 115 2.51 -13.53 -12.78
CA TYR A 115 2.57 -14.91 -12.32
C TYR A 115 1.43 -15.23 -11.35
N TYR A 116 1.20 -14.40 -10.31
CA TYR A 116 0.10 -14.60 -9.37
C TYR A 116 -1.27 -14.63 -10.06
N ARG A 117 -1.47 -13.77 -11.07
CA ARG A 117 -2.70 -13.80 -11.90
C ARG A 117 -2.88 -15.12 -12.65
N ARG A 118 -1.81 -15.69 -13.20
CA ARG A 118 -1.86 -17.00 -13.88
C ARG A 118 -2.11 -18.14 -12.91
N TYR A 119 -1.41 -18.14 -11.78
CA TYR A 119 -1.59 -19.14 -10.72
C TYR A 119 -3.04 -19.19 -10.21
N ARG A 120 -3.65 -18.02 -9.95
CA ARG A 120 -5.07 -17.97 -9.52
C ARG A 120 -6.04 -18.49 -10.59
N ARG A 121 -5.85 -18.15 -11.87
CA ARG A 121 -6.68 -18.70 -12.95
C ARG A 121 -6.59 -20.22 -13.00
N ALA A 122 -5.40 -20.78 -12.78
CA ALA A 122 -5.22 -22.23 -12.71
C ALA A 122 -5.97 -22.82 -11.50
N GLN A 123 -5.88 -22.20 -10.31
CA GLN A 123 -6.64 -22.64 -9.14
C GLN A 123 -8.16 -22.63 -9.38
N THR A 124 -8.71 -21.58 -10.00
CA THR A 124 -10.15 -21.55 -10.33
C THR A 124 -10.54 -22.69 -11.26
N LYS A 125 -9.74 -22.99 -12.29
CA LYS A 125 -9.98 -24.14 -13.19
C LYS A 125 -9.95 -25.47 -12.44
N VAL A 126 -9.08 -25.64 -11.45
CA VAL A 126 -9.02 -26.87 -10.63
C VAL A 126 -10.32 -27.05 -9.87
N VAL A 127 -10.83 -26.00 -9.20
CA VAL A 127 -12.11 -26.05 -8.47
C VAL A 127 -13.28 -26.35 -9.41
N GLU A 128 -13.32 -25.73 -10.59
CA GLU A 128 -14.34 -26.03 -11.61
C GLU A 128 -14.29 -27.51 -12.06
N LEU A 129 -13.08 -28.06 -12.24
CA LEU A 129 -12.89 -29.46 -12.60
C LEU A 129 -13.30 -30.40 -11.46
N GLU A 130 -12.98 -30.07 -10.21
CA GLU A 130 -13.42 -30.82 -9.03
C GLU A 130 -14.95 -30.86 -8.93
N GLU A 131 -15.65 -29.75 -9.21
CA GLU A 131 -17.12 -29.71 -9.24
C GLU A 131 -17.68 -30.62 -10.35
N VAL A 132 -17.05 -30.63 -11.53
CA VAL A 132 -17.44 -31.52 -12.63
C VAL A 132 -17.24 -32.99 -12.24
N ILE A 133 -16.09 -33.34 -11.65
CA ILE A 133 -15.81 -34.70 -11.17
C ILE A 133 -16.85 -35.13 -10.14
N SER A 134 -17.16 -34.27 -9.17
CA SER A 134 -18.17 -34.55 -8.13
C SER A 134 -19.56 -34.85 -8.74
N LYS A 135 -19.96 -34.13 -9.79
CA LYS A 135 -21.22 -34.41 -10.52
C LYS A 135 -21.21 -35.76 -11.24
N TYR A 136 -20.07 -36.18 -11.77
CA TYR A 136 -19.93 -37.50 -12.40
C TYR A 136 -19.90 -38.65 -11.38
N GLU A 137 -19.33 -38.42 -10.19
CA GLU A 137 -19.26 -39.43 -9.13
C GLU A 137 -20.60 -39.63 -8.40
N GLY A 138 -21.41 -38.58 -8.26
CA GLY A 138 -22.75 -38.65 -7.67
C GLY A 138 -23.86 -39.09 -8.62
N GLY A 139 -23.60 -39.14 -9.92
CA GLY A 139 -24.53 -39.59 -10.95
C GLY A 139 -24.53 -41.11 -11.08
N ASP A 140 -25.63 -41.74 -10.66
CA ASP A 140 -25.85 -43.18 -10.80
C ASP A 140 -25.49 -43.68 -12.22
N ARG A 141 -24.67 -44.73 -12.28
CA ARG A 141 -23.94 -45.17 -13.47
C ARG A 141 -24.90 -45.60 -14.59
N HIS A 142 -25.25 -44.69 -15.49
CA HIS A 142 -25.73 -45.06 -16.82
C HIS A 142 -24.54 -45.15 -17.78
N THR A 143 -24.02 -46.37 -17.89
CA THR A 143 -22.78 -46.80 -18.55
C THR A 143 -22.81 -46.79 -20.09
N GLU A 144 -23.45 -45.82 -20.75
CA GLU A 144 -23.68 -45.92 -22.21
C GLU A 144 -23.09 -44.80 -23.08
N TYR A 145 -22.20 -43.95 -22.55
CA TYR A 145 -21.66 -42.84 -23.37
C TYR A 145 -20.19 -42.47 -23.09
N ILE A 146 -19.27 -43.44 -23.04
CA ILE A 146 -17.83 -43.17 -22.92
C ILE A 146 -17.11 -43.64 -24.20
N SER A 147 -17.13 -42.78 -25.22
CA SER A 147 -16.21 -42.87 -26.37
C SER A 147 -15.79 -41.49 -26.91
N GLY A 148 -16.35 -40.37 -26.40
CA GLY A 148 -16.21 -39.06 -27.05
C GLY A 148 -15.37 -37.99 -26.32
N ASN A 149 -14.94 -38.18 -25.08
CA ASN A 149 -14.43 -37.08 -24.23
C ASN A 149 -12.94 -37.13 -23.85
N THR A 150 -12.17 -38.13 -24.30
CA THR A 150 -10.72 -38.23 -24.01
C THR A 150 -9.92 -37.01 -24.50
N SER A 151 -10.32 -36.42 -25.63
CA SER A 151 -9.60 -35.29 -26.23
C SER A 151 -9.52 -34.02 -25.35
N LYS A 152 -10.49 -33.77 -24.46
CA LYS A 152 -10.46 -32.59 -23.57
C LYS A 152 -9.58 -32.80 -22.33
N GLN A 153 -9.46 -34.06 -21.89
CA GLN A 153 -8.61 -34.42 -20.76
C GLN A 153 -7.14 -34.32 -21.15
N ASP A 154 -6.78 -34.81 -22.35
CA ASP A 154 -5.41 -34.72 -22.89
C ASP A 154 -4.94 -33.26 -23.04
N ALA A 155 -5.83 -32.35 -23.46
CA ALA A 155 -5.52 -30.92 -23.58
C ALA A 155 -5.23 -30.26 -22.23
N SER A 156 -5.95 -30.64 -21.19
CA SER A 156 -5.77 -30.09 -19.83
C SER A 156 -4.49 -30.62 -19.18
N GLN A 157 -4.18 -31.90 -19.40
CA GLN A 157 -2.96 -32.53 -18.91
C GLN A 157 -1.71 -31.95 -19.58
N SER A 158 -1.79 -31.63 -20.88
CA SER A 158 -0.72 -30.93 -21.61
C SER A 158 -0.49 -29.48 -21.12
N GLU A 159 -1.52 -28.75 -20.66
CA GLU A 159 -1.33 -27.43 -20.03
C GLU A 159 -0.61 -27.53 -18.68
N LEU A 160 -0.92 -28.54 -17.88
CA LEU A 160 -0.28 -28.80 -16.58
C LEU A 160 1.21 -29.12 -16.73
N GLU A 161 1.57 -30.00 -17.66
CA GLU A 161 2.96 -30.38 -17.94
C GLU A 161 3.79 -29.15 -18.38
N LYS A 162 3.21 -28.25 -19.17
CA LYS A 162 3.85 -26.98 -19.54
C LYS A 162 4.10 -26.08 -18.32
N LEU A 163 3.15 -26.01 -17.39
CA LEU A 163 3.30 -25.22 -16.15
C LEU A 163 4.39 -25.78 -15.24
N GLU A 164 4.46 -27.10 -15.06
CA GLU A 164 5.52 -27.76 -14.27
C GLU A 164 6.91 -27.56 -14.90
N THR A 165 6.99 -27.59 -16.24
CA THR A 165 8.23 -27.30 -16.96
C THR A 165 8.69 -25.85 -16.73
N HIS A 166 7.75 -24.90 -16.75
CA HIS A 166 8.02 -23.49 -16.43
C HIS A 166 8.46 -23.31 -14.96
N PHE A 167 7.86 -24.04 -14.01
CA PHE A 167 8.24 -24.01 -12.60
C PHE A 167 9.66 -24.54 -12.37
N SER A 168 10.00 -25.67 -12.99
CA SER A 168 11.35 -26.25 -12.94
C SER A 168 12.40 -25.29 -13.52
N LYS A 169 12.04 -24.57 -14.60
CA LYS A 169 12.92 -23.57 -15.21
C LYS A 169 13.10 -22.33 -14.33
N ALA A 170 12.04 -21.85 -13.69
CA ALA A 170 12.11 -20.71 -12.76
C ALA A 170 12.99 -21.03 -11.54
N ASN A 171 12.79 -22.19 -10.92
CA ASN A 171 13.62 -22.62 -9.77
C ASN A 171 15.10 -22.81 -10.16
N SER A 172 15.38 -23.30 -11.37
CA SER A 172 16.75 -23.40 -11.90
C SER A 172 17.40 -22.01 -12.03
N VAL A 173 16.66 -20.99 -12.49
CA VAL A 173 17.16 -19.61 -12.58
C VAL A 173 17.43 -19.04 -11.18
N THR A 174 16.55 -19.28 -10.20
CA THR A 174 16.73 -18.84 -8.81
C THR A 174 17.97 -19.46 -8.17
N LEU A 175 18.22 -20.76 -8.42
CA LEU A 175 19.42 -21.46 -7.98
C LEU A 175 20.69 -20.94 -8.70
N SER A 176 20.60 -20.61 -9.99
CA SER A 176 21.73 -20.06 -10.76
C SER A 176 22.13 -18.64 -10.35
N LEU A 177 21.20 -17.87 -9.78
CA LEU A 177 21.43 -16.50 -9.31
C LEU A 177 22.15 -16.43 -7.96
N GLY A 178 22.52 -17.57 -7.37
CA GLY A 178 23.34 -17.61 -6.15
C GLY A 178 22.65 -17.05 -4.91
N LEU A 179 21.32 -16.94 -4.89
CA LEU A 179 20.52 -16.52 -3.73
C LEU A 179 20.36 -17.65 -2.69
N THR A 180 21.36 -18.52 -2.53
CA THR A 180 21.40 -19.44 -1.40
C THR A 180 21.90 -18.69 -0.18
N GLN A 181 21.02 -18.60 0.81
CA GLN A 181 21.28 -18.26 2.20
C GLN A 181 22.66 -18.78 2.62
N THR A 182 23.56 -17.86 2.97
CA THR A 182 24.86 -18.18 3.56
C THR A 182 24.64 -18.96 4.85
N GLY A 183 25.25 -20.14 4.92
CA GLY A 183 25.02 -21.13 5.94
C GLY A 183 25.52 -20.73 7.33
N ASN A 184 24.76 -21.16 8.34
CA ASN A 184 25.27 -21.44 9.67
C ASN A 184 25.47 -22.95 9.78
N ASP A 185 26.70 -23.42 9.56
CA ASP A 185 27.16 -24.72 10.00
C ASP A 185 28.33 -24.50 10.97
N ALA A 186 28.07 -24.72 12.26
CA ALA A 186 29.09 -24.99 13.26
C ALA A 186 28.52 -25.98 14.30
N THR A 187 28.73 -27.25 13.98
CA THR A 187 29.11 -28.37 14.85
C THR A 187 28.73 -28.32 16.34
N SER A 188 27.80 -29.20 16.71
CA SER A 188 27.56 -29.64 18.08
C SER A 188 28.73 -30.46 18.64
N GLN A 189 29.35 -30.00 19.73
CA GLN A 189 29.93 -30.90 20.74
C GLN A 189 29.62 -30.40 22.16
N SER A 190 28.98 -31.30 22.90
CA SER A 190 28.84 -31.44 24.37
C SER A 190 29.86 -30.67 25.25
N THR A 191 29.37 -29.84 26.17
CA THR A 191 29.51 -29.96 27.65
C THR A 191 29.02 -28.69 28.38
N SER A 192 28.21 -28.86 29.42
CA SER A 192 28.12 -27.90 30.55
C SER A 192 29.31 -28.16 31.50
N PRO A 193 29.79 -27.25 32.39
CA PRO A 193 28.98 -26.27 33.15
C PRO A 193 29.66 -24.91 33.49
N ALA A 194 28.85 -24.03 34.11
CA ALA A 194 29.18 -23.05 35.18
C ALA A 194 30.13 -21.85 34.94
N SER A 195 29.58 -20.68 35.33
CA SER A 195 30.21 -19.47 35.91
C SER A 195 31.40 -18.82 35.19
N VAL A 196 31.28 -17.55 34.83
CA VAL A 196 32.12 -16.44 35.34
C VAL A 196 31.42 -15.12 34.96
N ILE A 197 31.05 -14.36 36.00
CA ILE A 197 30.69 -12.94 35.96
C ILE A 197 31.95 -12.17 36.39
N ASP A 198 32.05 -10.90 35.96
CA ASP A 198 33.07 -9.87 36.23
C ASP A 198 34.34 -10.00 35.38
N THR A 199 34.90 -8.94 34.77
CA THR A 199 34.98 -7.54 35.21
C THR A 199 35.56 -6.63 34.12
N VAL A 200 35.41 -5.30 34.31
CA VAL A 200 36.27 -4.16 33.88
C VAL A 200 35.90 -3.50 32.54
N ASP A 201 35.23 -2.34 32.57
CA ASP A 201 35.71 -0.95 32.81
C ASP A 201 36.35 -0.33 31.55
N LYS A 202 35.70 0.70 30.97
CA LYS A 202 35.93 2.16 31.19
C LYS A 202 36.99 2.75 30.26
N ASN A 203 36.55 3.79 29.53
CA ASN A 203 37.21 5.08 29.25
C ASN A 203 36.28 5.78 28.22
N ALA A 204 35.50 6.84 28.49
CA ALA A 204 35.76 8.11 29.19
C ALA A 204 37.09 8.71 28.73
N THR A 205 37.15 9.79 27.93
CA THR A 205 36.86 11.17 28.33
C THR A 205 37.11 12.06 27.08
N ALA A 206 36.20 12.96 26.73
CA ALA A 206 36.15 14.38 27.09
C ALA A 206 37.20 15.27 26.38
N PHE A 207 36.75 16.28 25.63
CA PHE A 207 37.23 17.65 25.83
C PHE A 207 36.25 18.70 25.28
N ASP A 208 36.24 19.81 26.00
CA ASP A 208 35.26 20.88 26.12
C ASP A 208 35.80 22.16 25.41
N LYS A 209 34.91 22.99 24.85
CA LYS A 209 34.88 24.47 25.06
C LYS A 209 33.99 25.24 24.07
N ARG A 210 32.98 25.90 24.66
CA ARG A 210 32.56 27.32 24.54
C ARG A 210 32.99 28.14 23.31
N ILE A 211 31.98 28.72 22.63
CA ILE A 211 31.95 30.15 22.26
C ILE A 211 30.53 30.68 22.49
N ASP A 212 30.42 31.75 23.27
CA ASP A 212 29.24 32.60 23.46
C ASP A 212 28.94 33.42 22.19
N ASN A 213 27.66 33.68 21.89
CA ASN A 213 27.24 34.93 21.27
C ASN A 213 25.73 35.17 21.51
N ASP A 214 25.47 35.93 22.57
CA ASP A 214 24.66 37.15 22.64
C ASP A 214 23.77 37.49 21.42
N THR A 215 22.44 37.46 21.63
CA THR A 215 21.54 38.46 21.02
C THR A 215 20.32 38.65 21.92
N THR A 216 20.35 39.70 22.74
CA THR A 216 19.18 40.30 23.39
C THR A 216 18.22 40.90 22.36
N PHE A 217 16.93 40.53 22.43
CA PHE A 217 15.83 41.49 22.27
C PHE A 217 14.67 41.09 23.19
N THR A 218 14.19 42.10 23.92
CA THR A 218 13.29 42.05 25.07
C THR A 218 11.83 42.35 24.69
N ASN A 219 10.92 41.75 25.48
CA ASN A 219 9.56 42.18 25.84
C ASN A 219 8.49 42.12 24.73
N ASP A 220 7.22 41.76 24.97
CA ASP A 220 6.44 41.85 26.20
C ASP A 220 5.16 40.99 26.14
N SER A 221 4.69 40.62 27.33
CA SER A 221 3.30 40.51 27.77
C SER A 221 2.36 39.39 27.27
N SER A 222 2.34 38.34 28.10
CA SER A 222 1.19 37.93 28.94
C SER A 222 -0.17 37.61 28.30
N ALA A 223 -0.48 36.31 28.26
CA ALA A 223 -1.76 35.75 28.70
C ALA A 223 -1.55 34.29 29.14
N GLN A 224 -1.43 34.07 30.46
CA GLN A 224 -1.50 32.73 31.05
C GLN A 224 -2.97 32.32 31.08
N SER A 225 -3.35 31.36 30.23
CA SER A 225 -4.62 30.65 30.34
C SER A 225 -4.38 29.32 31.05
N ILE A 226 -4.98 29.19 32.22
CA ILE A 226 -5.02 28.00 33.05
C ILE A 226 -5.85 26.94 32.30
N PHE A 227 -5.19 25.99 31.66
CA PHE A 227 -5.86 24.78 31.15
C PHE A 227 -6.08 23.82 32.32
N VAL A 228 -7.28 23.88 32.91
CA VAL A 228 -7.82 22.79 33.72
C VAL A 228 -8.30 21.71 32.74
N SER A 229 -7.61 20.58 32.70
CA SER A 229 -8.09 19.38 32.02
C SER A 229 -9.41 18.94 32.65
N PRO A 230 -10.52 18.80 31.91
CA PRO A 230 -11.71 18.14 32.43
C PRO A 230 -11.42 16.64 32.50
N SER A 231 -11.26 16.13 33.73
CA SER A 231 -11.39 14.70 34.01
C SER A 231 -12.79 14.25 33.61
N ILE A 232 -12.88 13.51 32.50
CA ILE A 232 -14.07 12.80 32.10
C ILE A 232 -14.32 11.69 33.13
N PRO A 233 -15.52 11.57 33.72
CA PRO A 233 -15.84 10.49 34.63
C PRO A 233 -15.80 9.15 33.89
N ALA A 234 -14.85 8.30 34.27
CA ALA A 234 -14.74 6.91 33.84
C ALA A 234 -15.82 6.05 34.53
N SER A 235 -17.01 6.02 33.94
CA SER A 235 -18.12 5.09 34.21
C SER A 235 -19.08 5.29 33.04
N ASP A 236 -19.22 4.45 32.01
CA ASP A 236 -19.37 3.00 32.00
C ASP A 236 -18.65 2.38 30.79
N ILE A 237 -17.35 2.13 30.93
CA ILE A 237 -16.61 1.27 29.99
C ILE A 237 -16.97 -0.17 30.34
N ILE A 238 -17.65 -0.80 29.38
CA ILE A 238 -17.74 -2.24 29.12
C ILE A 238 -16.65 -3.00 29.88
N THR A 239 -17.05 -3.62 30.98
CA THR A 239 -16.19 -4.51 31.75
C THR A 239 -15.80 -5.69 30.88
N ASP A 240 -14.53 -5.72 30.54
CA ASP A 240 -13.63 -6.87 30.39
C ASP A 240 -14.29 -8.23 30.69
N ASP A 241 -15.01 -8.76 29.71
CA ASP A 241 -15.44 -10.16 29.70
C ASP A 241 -14.47 -10.92 28.79
N LYS A 242 -13.53 -11.64 29.42
CA LYS A 242 -12.69 -12.66 28.76
C LYS A 242 -13.55 -13.86 28.39
N GLN A 243 -14.58 -13.65 27.58
CA GLN A 243 -15.42 -14.70 27.04
C GLN A 243 -14.82 -15.20 25.73
N ASN A 244 -14.25 -16.41 25.84
CA ASN A 244 -14.10 -17.41 24.79
C ASN A 244 -13.63 -16.92 23.42
N ALA A 245 -12.33 -17.06 23.16
CA ALA A 245 -11.71 -16.96 21.84
C ALA A 245 -12.17 -18.06 20.83
N ASP A 246 -13.27 -18.74 21.11
CA ASP A 246 -13.92 -19.74 20.25
C ASP A 246 -15.30 -19.26 19.76
N ASP A 247 -15.61 -17.96 19.92
CA ASP A 247 -16.79 -17.37 19.29
C ASP A 247 -16.52 -17.19 17.80
N SER A 248 -16.55 -18.33 17.09
CA SER A 248 -16.44 -18.44 15.65
C SER A 248 -17.28 -17.36 15.02
N HIS A 249 -16.64 -16.46 14.29
CA HIS A 249 -17.22 -15.28 13.67
C HIS A 249 -18.58 -15.56 13.00
N LYS A 250 -19.65 -15.42 13.77
CA LYS A 250 -20.99 -15.77 13.31
C LYS A 250 -21.46 -14.69 12.35
N ARG A 251 -21.60 -15.11 11.11
CA ARG A 251 -22.34 -14.40 10.07
C ARG A 251 -23.68 -13.93 10.63
N PHE A 252 -24.11 -12.73 10.26
CA PHE A 252 -25.34 -12.15 10.80
C PHE A 252 -26.56 -12.99 10.45
N GLU A 253 -27.44 -13.16 11.43
CA GLU A 253 -28.81 -13.61 11.21
C GLU A 253 -29.59 -12.51 10.48
N TYR A 254 -30.38 -12.91 9.49
CA TYR A 254 -31.27 -12.01 8.78
C TYR A 254 -32.33 -11.47 9.76
N PRO A 255 -32.64 -10.16 9.75
CA PRO A 255 -33.66 -9.61 10.64
C PRO A 255 -35.02 -10.27 10.39
N GLU A 256 -35.69 -10.74 11.45
CA GLU A 256 -37.01 -11.41 11.35
C GLU A 256 -38.09 -10.52 10.72
N ASP A 257 -37.97 -9.21 10.87
CA ASP A 257 -38.88 -8.21 10.32
C ASP A 257 -38.47 -7.71 8.92
N GLY A 258 -37.35 -8.20 8.39
CA GLY A 258 -36.91 -7.89 7.04
C GLY A 258 -37.80 -8.55 5.97
N PRO A 259 -37.92 -7.96 4.78
CA PRO A 259 -38.70 -8.55 3.69
C PRO A 259 -38.09 -9.88 3.24
N ASP A 260 -38.90 -10.91 2.97
CA ASP A 260 -38.41 -12.24 2.54
C ASP A 260 -37.72 -12.24 1.17
N SER A 261 -37.89 -11.17 0.38
CA SER A 261 -37.27 -11.01 -0.94
C SER A 261 -37.13 -9.54 -1.33
N GLY A 262 -36.38 -9.29 -2.40
CA GLY A 262 -36.22 -7.95 -2.98
C GLY A 262 -34.91 -7.28 -2.58
N TRP A 263 -34.86 -5.96 -2.74
CA TRP A 263 -33.60 -5.23 -2.74
C TRP A 263 -32.85 -5.30 -1.40
N PHE A 264 -33.57 -5.25 -0.28
CA PHE A 264 -32.96 -5.28 1.05
C PHE A 264 -32.44 -6.69 1.38
N PHE A 265 -33.20 -7.72 1.04
CA PHE A 265 -32.79 -9.12 1.16
C PHE A 265 -31.47 -9.37 0.40
N ASP A 266 -31.44 -9.01 -0.89
CA ASP A 266 -30.25 -9.15 -1.73
C ASP A 266 -29.07 -8.34 -1.17
N ALA A 267 -29.32 -7.11 -0.74
CA ALA A 267 -28.31 -6.21 -0.19
C ALA A 267 -27.73 -6.72 1.14
N PHE A 268 -28.56 -7.22 2.04
CA PHE A 268 -28.14 -7.76 3.32
C PHE A 268 -27.24 -8.97 3.11
N HIS A 269 -27.69 -9.95 2.32
CA HIS A 269 -26.86 -11.13 2.01
C HIS A 269 -25.56 -10.75 1.31
N TYR A 270 -25.60 -9.72 0.47
CA TYR A 270 -24.40 -9.17 -0.15
C TYR A 270 -23.47 -8.55 0.90
N LEU A 271 -23.96 -7.72 1.83
CA LEU A 271 -23.13 -7.04 2.83
C LEU A 271 -22.67 -7.95 3.97
N ASN A 272 -23.35 -9.07 4.20
CA ASN A 272 -23.09 -10.00 5.31
C ASN A 272 -21.79 -10.80 5.10
N ALA A 273 -20.67 -10.13 5.36
CA ALA A 273 -19.31 -10.62 5.35
C ALA A 273 -18.64 -10.35 6.70
N ASP A 274 -17.76 -11.25 7.12
CA ASP A 274 -16.99 -11.08 8.35
C ASP A 274 -15.73 -10.25 8.08
N LEU A 275 -15.80 -8.97 8.44
CA LEU A 275 -14.70 -8.00 8.35
C LEU A 275 -14.31 -7.47 9.73
N GLY A 276 -14.70 -8.18 10.79
CA GLY A 276 -14.43 -7.78 12.17
C GLY A 276 -15.56 -6.98 12.84
N PRO A 277 -15.46 -6.80 14.17
CA PRO A 277 -16.55 -6.32 15.02
C PRO A 277 -17.00 -4.89 14.71
N GLN A 278 -16.10 -4.01 14.25
CA GLN A 278 -16.43 -2.61 13.95
C GLN A 278 -17.31 -2.51 12.69
N TYR A 279 -16.96 -3.23 11.62
CA TYR A 279 -17.81 -3.33 10.43
C TYR A 279 -19.15 -3.96 10.78
N ASN A 280 -19.10 -4.98 11.63
CA ASN A 280 -20.29 -5.67 12.09
C ASN A 280 -21.26 -4.74 12.84
N ALA A 281 -20.75 -3.87 13.72
CA ALA A 281 -21.55 -2.85 14.38
C ALA A 281 -22.18 -1.86 13.37
N LEU A 282 -21.43 -1.45 12.35
CA LEU A 282 -21.92 -0.58 11.28
C LEU A 282 -23.10 -1.22 10.50
N ILE A 283 -23.00 -2.51 10.16
CA ILE A 283 -24.08 -3.22 9.46
C ILE A 283 -25.35 -3.32 10.32
N ARG A 284 -25.23 -3.62 11.62
CA ARG A 284 -26.38 -3.63 12.54
C ARG A 284 -27.10 -2.29 12.60
N LEU A 285 -26.34 -1.19 12.64
CA LEU A 285 -26.90 0.16 12.63
C LEU A 285 -27.59 0.50 11.31
N TRP A 286 -27.05 0.03 10.19
CA TRP A 286 -27.70 0.19 8.88
C TRP A 286 -29.03 -0.56 8.81
N VAL A 287 -29.09 -1.80 9.31
CA VAL A 287 -30.36 -2.54 9.40
C VAL A 287 -31.38 -1.77 10.25
N ALA A 288 -30.96 -1.23 11.41
CA ALA A 288 -31.83 -0.42 12.25
C ALA A 288 -32.30 0.88 11.56
N PHE A 289 -31.42 1.51 10.76
CA PHE A 289 -31.75 2.69 9.98
C PHE A 289 -32.77 2.40 8.88
N GLU A 290 -32.57 1.34 8.08
CA GLU A 290 -33.51 0.94 7.02
C GLU A 290 -34.85 0.47 7.58
N ARG A 291 -34.84 -0.22 8.73
CA ARG A 291 -36.06 -0.63 9.45
C ARG A 291 -36.99 0.54 9.76
N LYS A 292 -36.44 1.71 10.12
CA LYS A 292 -37.25 2.92 10.38
C LYS A 292 -38.00 3.43 9.15
N SER A 293 -37.48 3.14 7.96
CA SER A 293 -38.15 3.43 6.70
C SER A 293 -38.91 2.23 6.16
N SER A 294 -39.20 1.22 7.00
CA SER A 294 -39.88 -0.02 6.61
C SER A 294 -39.22 -0.72 5.42
N PHE A 295 -37.89 -0.59 5.30
CA PHE A 295 -37.11 -1.10 4.16
C PHE A 295 -37.61 -0.59 2.79
N ASP A 296 -38.26 0.57 2.76
CA ASP A 296 -38.78 1.16 1.53
C ASP A 296 -37.62 1.66 0.64
N THR A 297 -37.88 1.78 -0.66
CA THR A 297 -36.98 2.46 -1.59
C THR A 297 -37.64 3.74 -2.06
N PRO A 298 -37.13 4.91 -1.64
CA PRO A 298 -37.73 6.16 -2.05
C PRO A 298 -37.57 6.34 -3.57
N HIS A 299 -38.45 7.15 -4.17
CA HIS A 299 -38.47 7.40 -5.61
C HIS A 299 -37.08 7.78 -6.16
N LYS A 300 -36.85 7.51 -7.46
CA LYS A 300 -35.55 7.46 -8.18
C LYS A 300 -34.51 8.55 -7.87
N LEU A 301 -34.88 9.69 -7.28
CA LEU A 301 -34.02 10.84 -7.01
C LEU A 301 -33.54 10.97 -5.55
N ALA A 302 -34.01 10.13 -4.62
CA ALA A 302 -33.72 10.27 -3.18
C ALA A 302 -32.43 9.54 -2.71
N GLY A 303 -31.43 9.39 -3.57
CA GLY A 303 -30.16 8.75 -3.23
C GLY A 303 -29.12 9.70 -2.60
N LEU A 304 -27.99 9.14 -2.18
CA LEU A 304 -26.78 9.92 -1.89
C LEU A 304 -26.31 10.66 -3.15
N ALA A 305 -25.66 11.82 -2.96
CA ALA A 305 -25.13 12.60 -4.06
C ALA A 305 -24.14 11.77 -4.88
N ALA A 306 -24.31 11.74 -6.21
CA ALA A 306 -23.44 11.00 -7.11
C ALA A 306 -22.11 11.73 -7.42
N ALA A 307 -21.99 13.00 -7.03
CA ALA A 307 -20.80 13.79 -7.27
C ALA A 307 -19.59 13.17 -6.56
N LYS A 308 -18.51 12.95 -7.33
CA LYS A 308 -17.26 12.32 -6.88
C LYS A 308 -17.38 10.88 -6.35
N SER A 309 -18.51 10.19 -6.57
CA SER A 309 -18.63 8.79 -6.17
C SER A 309 -17.63 7.91 -6.92
N PRO A 310 -17.04 6.87 -6.28
CA PRO A 310 -16.05 6.02 -6.91
C PRO A 310 -16.49 5.48 -8.29
N THR A 311 -15.55 5.43 -9.22
CA THR A 311 -15.83 5.05 -10.62
C THR A 311 -16.39 3.63 -10.69
N VAL A 312 -15.81 2.72 -9.89
CA VAL A 312 -16.24 1.34 -9.73
C VAL A 312 -17.68 1.23 -9.20
N LEU A 313 -18.08 2.11 -8.25
CA LEU A 313 -19.44 2.14 -7.71
C LEU A 313 -20.43 2.59 -8.78
N SER A 314 -20.06 3.58 -9.58
CA SER A 314 -20.88 4.04 -10.71
C SER A 314 -21.11 2.95 -11.75
N PHE A 315 -20.08 2.16 -12.06
CA PHE A 315 -20.20 0.99 -12.92
C PHE A 315 -21.11 -0.08 -12.32
N TRP A 316 -20.92 -0.42 -11.04
CA TRP A 316 -21.75 -1.39 -10.32
C TRP A 316 -23.24 -1.00 -10.29
N ARG A 317 -23.54 0.28 -10.05
CA ARG A 317 -24.92 0.82 -10.10
C ARG A 317 -25.54 0.66 -11.49
N LYS A 318 -24.79 0.95 -12.56
CA LYS A 318 -25.23 0.81 -13.96
C LYS A 318 -25.50 -0.67 -14.32
N ASN A 319 -24.70 -1.58 -13.78
CA ASN A 319 -24.82 -3.02 -14.03
C ASN A 319 -25.85 -3.72 -13.14
N ARG A 320 -26.91 -3.00 -12.75
CA ARG A 320 -28.01 -3.51 -11.91
C ARG A 320 -27.51 -4.14 -10.60
N ARG A 321 -26.39 -3.64 -10.06
CA ARG A 321 -25.81 -4.12 -8.79
C ARG A 321 -25.47 -5.61 -8.78
N ARG A 322 -25.26 -6.21 -9.97
CA ARG A 322 -24.71 -7.56 -10.04
C ARG A 322 -23.39 -7.58 -9.27
N PRO A 323 -23.09 -8.66 -8.53
CA PRO A 323 -21.81 -8.80 -7.86
C PRO A 323 -20.71 -8.45 -8.85
N LEU A 324 -19.84 -7.49 -8.46
CA LEU A 324 -18.62 -7.31 -9.22
C LEU A 324 -17.87 -8.64 -9.22
N PRO A 325 -17.11 -8.93 -10.29
CA PRO A 325 -16.02 -9.89 -10.21
C PRO A 325 -15.22 -9.63 -8.93
N LYS A 326 -14.59 -10.66 -8.37
CA LYS A 326 -13.82 -10.52 -7.13
C LYS A 326 -12.89 -9.29 -7.23
N VAL A 327 -12.62 -8.62 -6.11
CA VAL A 327 -11.89 -7.32 -6.09
C VAL A 327 -10.56 -7.38 -6.87
N ASP A 328 -9.93 -8.57 -6.90
CA ASP A 328 -8.74 -8.90 -7.69
C ASP A 328 -8.98 -9.06 -9.20
N GLU A 329 -10.14 -9.54 -9.63
CA GLU A 329 -10.54 -9.71 -11.04
C GLU A 329 -11.02 -8.41 -11.68
N SER A 330 -11.60 -7.51 -10.89
CA SER A 330 -12.09 -6.22 -11.39
C SER A 330 -10.98 -5.20 -11.66
N GLY A 331 -9.73 -5.54 -11.34
CA GLY A 331 -8.58 -4.63 -11.49
C GLY A 331 -8.66 -3.43 -10.56
N LEU A 332 -9.37 -3.55 -9.43
CA LEU A 332 -9.55 -2.46 -8.49
C LEU A 332 -8.22 -2.12 -7.83
N CYS A 333 -7.63 -0.99 -8.20
CA CYS A 333 -6.49 -0.42 -7.50
C CYS A 333 -6.96 0.12 -6.14
N ILE A 334 -6.63 -0.57 -5.04
CA ILE A 334 -7.10 -0.20 -3.69
C ILE A 334 -6.70 1.24 -3.31
N PRO A 335 -5.45 1.70 -3.50
CA PRO A 335 -5.08 3.09 -3.14
C PRO A 335 -5.92 4.16 -3.87
N GLU A 336 -6.12 3.99 -5.19
CA GLU A 336 -6.94 4.91 -5.99
C GLU A 336 -8.39 4.89 -5.54
N PHE A 337 -8.93 3.69 -5.32
CA PHE A 337 -10.30 3.51 -4.83
C PHE A 337 -10.52 4.15 -3.46
N VAL A 338 -9.55 4.03 -2.55
CA VAL A 338 -9.60 4.63 -1.22
C VAL A 338 -9.60 6.15 -1.30
N ALA A 339 -8.77 6.74 -2.17
CA ALA A 339 -8.79 8.18 -2.42
C ALA A 339 -10.14 8.66 -2.99
N GLU A 340 -10.73 7.93 -3.96
CA GLU A 340 -12.06 8.23 -4.49
C GLU A 340 -13.15 8.12 -3.40
N LEU A 341 -13.06 7.11 -2.52
CA LEU A 341 -14.03 6.88 -1.45
C LEU A 341 -13.97 7.98 -0.39
N TRP A 342 -12.79 8.39 0.05
CA TRP A 342 -12.64 9.52 0.99
C TRP A 342 -13.14 10.82 0.37
N ALA A 343 -12.77 11.10 -0.88
CA ALA A 343 -13.23 12.28 -1.59
C ALA A 343 -14.76 12.31 -1.71
N TRP A 344 -15.41 11.16 -1.95
CA TRP A 344 -16.86 11.05 -1.96
C TRP A 344 -17.46 11.20 -0.56
N TRP A 345 -16.90 10.54 0.44
CA TRP A 345 -17.39 10.63 1.82
C TRP A 345 -17.36 12.05 2.34
N ALA A 346 -16.33 12.83 1.98
CA ALA A 346 -16.21 14.24 2.30
C ALA A 346 -17.33 15.11 1.67
N THR A 347 -17.74 14.82 0.43
CA THR A 347 -18.84 15.59 -0.21
C THR A 347 -20.21 15.29 0.36
N LEU A 348 -20.37 14.15 1.04
CA LEU A 348 -21.62 13.77 1.69
C LEU A 348 -21.77 14.37 3.09
N GLN A 349 -20.68 14.88 3.67
CA GLN A 349 -20.71 15.41 5.02
C GLN A 349 -21.65 16.61 5.13
N PRO A 350 -22.35 16.76 6.27
CA PRO A 350 -23.08 17.98 6.57
C PRO A 350 -22.17 19.21 6.57
N GLN A 351 -22.76 20.38 6.31
CA GLN A 351 -22.02 21.65 6.21
C GLN A 351 -21.29 22.06 7.49
N TRP A 352 -21.81 21.65 8.65
CA TRP A 352 -21.19 21.95 9.95
C TRP A 352 -19.89 21.18 10.17
N ARG A 353 -19.59 20.18 9.35
CA ARG A 353 -18.44 19.32 9.53
C ARG A 353 -17.24 19.84 8.75
N THR A 354 -16.14 20.06 9.46
CA THR A 354 -14.87 20.46 8.85
C THR A 354 -14.17 19.25 8.22
N VAL A 355 -13.56 19.49 7.06
CA VAL A 355 -12.72 18.53 6.34
C VAL A 355 -11.29 19.03 6.40
N ASP A 356 -10.33 18.13 6.62
CA ASP A 356 -8.91 18.45 6.66
C ASP A 356 -8.31 18.71 5.26
N ASN A 357 -7.01 19.01 5.22
CA ASN A 357 -6.28 19.26 3.98
C ASN A 357 -6.18 18.03 3.07
N ASP A 358 -6.32 16.83 3.64
CA ASP A 358 -6.29 15.55 2.91
C ASP A 358 -7.68 15.18 2.39
N GLY A 359 -8.69 16.03 2.61
CA GLY A 359 -10.06 15.77 2.20
C GLY A 359 -10.77 14.76 3.10
N LYS A 360 -10.27 14.49 4.31
CA LYS A 360 -10.91 13.61 5.28
C LYS A 360 -11.71 14.42 6.30
N PRO A 361 -12.94 13.99 6.65
CA PRO A 361 -13.70 14.65 7.69
C PRO A 361 -12.99 14.56 9.04
N LEU A 362 -12.83 15.71 9.73
CA LEU A 362 -12.19 15.74 11.04
C LEU A 362 -13.05 15.01 12.09
N PRO A 363 -12.44 14.46 13.15
CA PRO A 363 -13.17 13.99 14.33
C PRO A 363 -14.04 15.12 14.90
N PHE A 364 -15.22 14.77 15.41
CA PHE A 364 -16.14 15.70 16.03
C PHE A 364 -16.69 15.10 17.33
N GLU A 365 -17.07 15.99 18.25
CA GLU A 365 -17.68 15.63 19.55
C GLU A 365 -19.20 15.86 19.50
N ASP A 366 -19.62 16.99 18.95
CA ASP A 366 -21.04 17.37 18.86
C ASP A 366 -21.58 17.23 17.44
N PHE A 367 -22.85 16.82 17.35
CA PHE A 367 -23.60 16.79 16.10
C PHE A 367 -24.27 18.13 15.85
N GLY A 368 -24.13 18.65 14.63
CA GLY A 368 -24.99 19.75 14.17
C GLY A 368 -26.43 19.30 13.88
N ASP A 369 -27.31 20.26 13.66
CA ASP A 369 -28.75 20.02 13.50
C ASP A 369 -29.11 19.43 12.12
N ASP A 370 -28.38 19.82 11.07
CA ASP A 370 -28.66 19.35 9.71
C ASP A 370 -27.92 18.04 9.40
N MET A 371 -28.69 16.97 9.23
CA MET A 371 -28.23 15.64 8.77
C MET A 371 -28.96 15.20 7.49
N ALA A 372 -29.67 16.12 6.82
CA ALA A 372 -30.56 15.80 5.71
C ALA A 372 -29.82 15.25 4.48
N SER A 373 -28.54 15.61 4.31
CA SER A 373 -27.68 15.08 3.24
C SER A 373 -27.45 13.57 3.38
N LEU A 374 -27.32 13.08 4.61
CA LEU A 374 -27.02 11.68 4.93
C LEU A 374 -28.26 10.85 5.28
N ASN A 375 -29.41 11.49 5.57
CA ASN A 375 -30.68 10.80 5.81
C ASN A 375 -31.29 10.27 4.50
N LYS A 376 -30.60 9.31 3.86
CA LYS A 376 -30.98 8.66 2.60
C LYS A 376 -31.02 7.15 2.81
N HIS A 377 -32.22 6.58 2.85
CA HIS A 377 -32.46 5.13 2.95
C HIS A 377 -32.63 4.49 1.57
N GLY A 378 -32.73 3.16 1.52
CA GLY A 378 -32.98 2.40 0.30
C GLY A 378 -31.75 2.09 -0.55
N LYS A 379 -31.98 1.48 -1.71
CA LYS A 379 -30.93 0.94 -2.62
C LYS A 379 -29.90 1.93 -3.19
N ASN A 380 -30.15 3.24 -3.04
CA ASN A 380 -29.28 4.33 -3.48
C ASN A 380 -28.74 5.16 -2.30
N GLY A 381 -29.12 4.80 -1.07
CA GLY A 381 -28.68 5.44 0.17
C GLY A 381 -27.40 4.82 0.70
N TRP A 382 -27.38 4.57 2.01
CA TRP A 382 -26.26 3.99 2.76
C TRP A 382 -25.73 2.67 2.20
N LEU A 383 -26.56 1.86 1.54
CA LEU A 383 -26.12 0.66 0.85
C LEU A 383 -24.88 0.91 -0.04
N CYS A 384 -24.84 2.01 -0.77
CA CYS A 384 -23.72 2.31 -1.66
C CYS A 384 -22.40 2.52 -0.89
N LEU A 385 -22.44 3.19 0.26
CA LEU A 385 -21.27 3.41 1.11
C LEU A 385 -20.79 2.09 1.72
N LEU A 386 -21.70 1.28 2.24
CA LEU A 386 -21.38 0.00 2.86
C LEU A 386 -20.78 -1.00 1.87
N VAL A 387 -21.24 -0.97 0.62
CA VAL A 387 -20.64 -1.76 -0.46
C VAL A 387 -19.19 -1.32 -0.70
N CYS A 388 -18.92 -0.02 -0.73
CA CYS A 388 -17.55 0.49 -0.86
C CYS A 388 -16.66 0.10 0.34
N VAL A 389 -17.17 0.23 1.56
CA VAL A 389 -16.46 -0.19 2.78
C VAL A 389 -16.16 -1.69 2.76
N LYS A 390 -17.11 -2.50 2.30
CA LYS A 390 -16.93 -3.96 2.13
C LYS A 390 -15.83 -4.26 1.10
N TRP A 391 -15.85 -3.59 -0.06
CA TRP A 391 -14.82 -3.79 -1.09
C TRP A 391 -13.43 -3.43 -0.60
N TRP A 392 -13.30 -2.32 0.14
CA TRP A 392 -12.04 -1.95 0.76
C TRP A 392 -11.60 -3.01 1.76
N GLY A 393 -12.47 -3.41 2.71
CA GLY A 393 -12.15 -4.41 3.73
C GLY A 393 -11.71 -5.75 3.13
N ASN A 394 -12.41 -6.24 2.11
CA ASN A 394 -12.00 -7.44 1.37
C ASN A 394 -10.66 -7.25 0.64
N GLY A 395 -10.42 -6.06 0.09
CA GLY A 395 -9.20 -5.71 -0.62
C GLY A 395 -7.95 -5.65 0.26
N LEU A 396 -8.09 -5.41 1.56
CA LEU A 396 -6.96 -5.35 2.51
C LEU A 396 -6.13 -6.65 2.52
N GLN A 397 -6.76 -7.81 2.29
CA GLN A 397 -6.08 -9.11 2.22
C GLN A 397 -5.17 -9.26 0.98
N THR A 398 -5.30 -8.36 0.01
CA THR A 398 -4.52 -8.39 -1.24
C THR A 398 -3.28 -7.50 -1.20
N LEU A 399 -3.13 -6.69 -0.14
CA LEU A 399 -2.00 -5.77 0.05
C LEU A 399 -0.82 -6.47 0.72
N LEU A 400 0.37 -5.88 0.58
CA LEU A 400 1.58 -6.29 1.32
C LEU A 400 1.45 -5.93 2.80
N ASP A 401 2.13 -6.64 3.70
CA ASP A 401 1.97 -6.52 5.16
C ASP A 401 2.09 -5.07 5.68
N ASN A 402 3.07 -4.30 5.20
CA ASN A 402 3.28 -2.91 5.60
C ASN A 402 2.13 -1.99 5.15
N GLU A 403 1.69 -2.12 3.89
CA GLU A 403 0.57 -1.37 3.33
C GLU A 403 -0.76 -1.80 3.97
N GLN A 404 -0.92 -3.09 4.22
CA GLN A 404 -2.10 -3.67 4.86
C GLN A 404 -2.33 -3.08 6.24
N VAL A 405 -1.30 -2.98 7.09
CA VAL A 405 -1.44 -2.40 8.43
C VAL A 405 -1.88 -0.94 8.36
N ALA A 406 -1.24 -0.14 7.51
CA ALA A 406 -1.57 1.28 7.34
C ALA A 406 -3.01 1.46 6.80
N GLN A 407 -3.39 0.68 5.78
CA GLN A 407 -4.71 0.75 5.17
C GLN A 407 -5.81 0.19 6.08
N THR A 408 -5.51 -0.81 6.90
CA THR A 408 -6.45 -1.34 7.92
C THR A 408 -6.77 -0.28 8.95
N LYS A 409 -5.77 0.48 9.41
CA LYS A 409 -5.99 1.60 10.33
C LYS A 409 -6.89 2.66 9.70
N ASP A 410 -6.63 3.06 8.46
CA ASP A 410 -7.44 4.08 7.77
C ASP A 410 -8.87 3.60 7.48
N TRP A 411 -9.03 2.32 7.12
CA TRP A 411 -10.34 1.68 6.95
C TRP A 411 -11.14 1.70 8.26
N LEU A 412 -10.50 1.38 9.39
CA LEU A 412 -11.15 1.45 10.71
C LEU A 412 -11.57 2.88 11.08
N VAL A 413 -10.79 3.90 10.70
CA VAL A 413 -11.16 5.31 10.91
C VAL A 413 -12.43 5.64 10.12
N LEU A 414 -12.52 5.24 8.84
CA LEU A 414 -13.73 5.44 8.03
C LEU A 414 -14.95 4.70 8.62
N VAL A 415 -14.77 3.45 9.02
CA VAL A 415 -15.85 2.63 9.62
C VAL A 415 -16.35 3.26 10.91
N ALA A 416 -15.45 3.68 11.80
CA ALA A 416 -15.81 4.33 13.06
C ALA A 416 -16.57 5.64 12.80
N ASP A 417 -16.13 6.40 11.80
CA ASP A 417 -16.78 7.65 11.41
C ASP A 417 -18.20 7.45 10.88
N MET A 418 -18.36 6.56 9.90
CA MET A 418 -19.67 6.18 9.35
C MET A 418 -20.60 5.64 10.43
N THR A 419 -20.07 4.86 11.37
CA THR A 419 -20.81 4.30 12.52
C THR A 419 -21.42 5.42 13.36
N LYS A 420 -20.62 6.45 13.74
CA LYS A 420 -21.11 7.60 14.50
C LYS A 420 -22.21 8.36 13.76
N MET A 421 -22.01 8.62 12.46
CA MET A 421 -23.00 9.33 11.65
C MET A 421 -24.32 8.57 11.55
N LEU A 422 -24.26 7.25 11.37
CA LEU A 422 -25.43 6.39 11.27
C LEU A 422 -26.14 6.21 12.62
N GLN A 423 -25.40 6.10 13.72
CA GLN A 423 -25.95 6.13 15.09
C GLN A 423 -26.81 7.36 15.33
N ARG A 424 -26.34 8.54 14.93
CA ARG A 424 -27.10 9.79 15.06
C ARG A 424 -28.40 9.77 14.24
N LEU A 425 -28.34 9.29 13.00
CA LEU A 425 -29.53 9.18 12.13
C LEU A 425 -30.56 8.21 12.73
N VAL A 426 -30.10 7.08 13.27
CA VAL A 426 -30.97 6.14 13.97
C VAL A 426 -31.58 6.80 15.22
N ALA A 427 -30.84 7.60 15.97
CA ALA A 427 -31.40 8.31 17.14
C ALA A 427 -32.44 9.39 16.75
N GLN A 428 -32.21 10.15 15.69
CA GLN A 428 -33.11 11.25 15.26
C GLN A 428 -34.48 10.77 14.77
N ASN A 429 -34.52 9.67 14.02
CA ASN A 429 -35.76 9.16 13.44
C ASN A 429 -36.65 8.41 14.48
N GLY A 430 -36.43 8.62 15.79
CA GLY A 430 -37.11 7.91 16.89
C GLY A 430 -38.07 8.77 17.71
N THR A 431 -38.12 10.06 17.42
CA THR A 431 -39.03 11.07 17.98
C THR A 431 -39.98 11.53 16.90
#